data_AF-A0A371YJ86-F1
#
_entry.id   AF-A0A371YJ86-F1
#
_cell.length_a   1.000
_cell.length_b   1.000
_cell.length_c   1.000
_cell.angle_alpha   90.00
_cell.angle_beta   90.00
_cell.angle_gamma   90.00
#
_symmetry.space_group_name_H-M   'P 1'
#
loop_
_entity.id
_entity.type
_entity.pdbx_description
1 polymer ?
#
loop_
_entity_poly.entity_id
_entity_poly.type
_entity_poly.pdbx_seq_one_letter_code
_entity_poly.pdbx_strand_id
1 'polypeptide(L)'
;MARTDPQVNFRIPAELKDKLDNAAKENGRTLTAELILRLEMTFDNDDQVQDLLFRIDLLEDESKRLEKKLLDVMQHVGLYDPNPQN
;
A
#
# COMPACT_ATOMS: atom_id res chain seq x y z
N MET A 1 28.56 -18.19 -18.38
CA MET A 1 27.22 -18.63 -17.93
C MET A 1 26.21 -17.90 -18.80
N ALA A 2 25.49 -18.62 -19.66
CA ALA A 2 24.51 -18.00 -20.57
C ALA A 2 23.37 -17.40 -19.74
N ARG A 3 22.95 -16.16 -20.04
CA ARG A 3 21.72 -15.58 -19.48
C ARG A 3 20.57 -16.49 -19.85
N THR A 4 19.95 -17.10 -18.84
CA THR A 4 18.78 -18.00 -18.96
C THR A 4 17.47 -17.22 -18.93
N ASP A 5 17.50 -15.90 -19.09
CA ASP A 5 16.31 -15.06 -19.07
C ASP A 5 15.47 -15.31 -20.34
N PRO A 6 14.21 -15.74 -20.21
CA PRO A 6 13.35 -15.96 -21.36
C PRO A 6 13.10 -14.62 -22.08
N GLN A 7 13.42 -14.56 -23.38
CA GLN A 7 13.08 -13.41 -24.21
C GLN A 7 11.62 -13.51 -24.63
N VAL A 8 10.80 -12.56 -24.17
CA VAL A 8 9.37 -12.48 -24.47
C VAL A 8 9.08 -11.28 -25.37
N ASN A 9 8.28 -11.49 -26.41
CA ASN A 9 7.80 -10.40 -27.26
C ASN A 9 6.58 -9.75 -26.62
N PHE A 10 6.76 -8.57 -26.03
CA PHE A 10 5.68 -7.79 -25.45
C PHE A 10 4.87 -7.05 -26.51
N ARG A 11 3.54 -7.21 -26.47
CA ARG A 11 2.59 -6.35 -27.18
C ARG A 11 1.99 -5.39 -26.17
N ILE A 12 2.28 -4.11 -26.32
CA ILE A 12 1.79 -3.04 -25.44
C ILE A 12 1.21 -1.90 -26.29
N PRO A 13 0.24 -1.14 -25.75
CA PRO A 13 -0.26 0.07 -26.41
C PRO A 13 0.86 1.08 -26.67
N ALA A 14 0.80 1.80 -27.79
CA ALA A 14 1.81 2.79 -28.17
C ALA A 14 1.99 3.86 -27.09
N GLU A 15 0.90 4.37 -26.53
CA GLU A 15 0.93 5.36 -25.45
C GLU A 15 1.66 4.86 -24.20
N LEU A 16 1.49 3.57 -23.86
CA LEU A 16 2.16 2.98 -22.70
C LEU A 16 3.66 2.82 -22.97
N LYS A 17 4.02 2.42 -24.19
CA LYS A 17 5.42 2.35 -24.61
C LYS A 17 6.09 3.72 -24.52
N ASP A 18 5.44 4.78 -25.03
CA ASP A 18 6.00 6.13 -25.01
C ASP A 18 6.19 6.65 -23.59
N LYS A 19 5.26 6.37 -22.67
CA LYS A 19 5.40 6.69 -21.25
C LYS A 19 6.59 5.97 -20.62
N LEU A 20 6.76 4.68 -20.91
CA LEU A 20 7.89 3.89 -20.40
C LEU A 20 9.23 4.34 -21.00
N ASP A 21 9.27 4.70 -22.28
CA ASP A 21 10.48 5.22 -22.94
C ASP A 21 10.91 6.56 -22.33
N ASN A 22 9.95 7.46 -22.02
CA ASN A 22 10.24 8.72 -21.35
C ASN A 22 10.74 8.50 -19.92
N ALA A 23 10.06 7.66 -19.14
CA ALA A 23 10.50 7.34 -17.78
C ALA A 23 11.88 6.66 -17.75
N ALA A 24 12.16 5.75 -18.70
CA ALA A 24 13.46 5.12 -18.84
C ALA A 24 14.56 6.15 -19.12
N LYS A 25 14.30 7.11 -20.02
CA LYS A 25 15.25 8.21 -20.31
C LYS A 25 15.49 9.10 -19.09
N GLU A 26 14.44 9.50 -18.39
CA GLU A 26 14.55 10.32 -17.17
C GLU A 26 15.34 9.61 -16.07
N ASN A 27 15.16 8.31 -15.94
CA ASN A 27 15.86 7.47 -14.97
C ASN A 27 17.24 6.99 -15.43
N GLY A 28 17.68 7.33 -16.65
CA GLY A 28 18.96 6.87 -17.22
C GLY A 28 19.04 5.35 -17.45
N ARG A 29 17.90 4.69 -17.69
CA ARG A 29 17.77 3.23 -17.87
C ARG A 29 17.37 2.88 -19.30
N THR A 30 17.57 1.62 -19.68
CA THR A 30 16.97 1.07 -20.90
C THR A 30 15.49 0.80 -20.68
N LEU A 31 14.69 0.81 -21.75
CA LEU A 31 13.26 0.48 -21.69
C LEU A 31 13.02 -0.88 -21.01
N THR A 32 13.83 -1.88 -21.34
CA THR A 32 13.74 -3.22 -20.71
C THR A 32 14.04 -3.17 -19.22
N ALA A 33 15.07 -2.43 -18.78
CA ALA A 33 15.40 -2.31 -17.37
C ALA A 33 14.31 -1.58 -16.57
N GLU A 34 13.73 -0.52 -17.15
CA GLU A 34 12.61 0.19 -16.53
C GLU A 34 11.35 -0.68 -16.46
N LEU A 35 11.07 -1.47 -17.50
CA LEU A 35 9.94 -2.39 -17.53
C LEU A 35 10.08 -3.50 -16.49
N ILE A 36 11.25 -4.13 -16.39
CA ILE A 36 11.54 -5.14 -15.36
C ILE A 36 11.35 -4.55 -13.97
N LEU A 37 11.98 -3.40 -13.71
CA LEU A 37 11.90 -2.75 -12.40
C LEU A 37 10.45 -2.44 -12.02
N ARG A 38 9.64 -1.91 -12.94
CA ARG A 38 8.25 -1.59 -12.66
C ARG A 38 7.42 -2.83 -12.37
N LEU A 39 7.68 -3.94 -13.08
CA LEU A 39 7.02 -5.21 -12.83
C LEU A 39 7.43 -5.78 -11.47
N GLU A 40 8.72 -5.79 -11.13
CA GLU A 40 9.20 -6.22 -9.82
C GLU A 40 8.59 -5.38 -8.69
N MET A 41 8.60 -4.05 -8.84
CA MET A 41 7.97 -3.13 -7.89
C MET A 41 6.47 -3.39 -7.69
N THR A 42 5.75 -3.91 -8.69
CA THR A 42 4.33 -4.22 -8.48
C THR A 42 4.13 -5.33 -7.46
N PHE A 43 4.98 -6.36 -7.47
CA PHE A 43 4.92 -7.44 -6.48
C PHE A 43 5.36 -6.95 -5.10
N ASP A 44 6.44 -6.19 -5.03
CA ASP A 44 6.92 -5.63 -3.75
C ASP A 44 5.88 -4.68 -3.12
N ASN A 45 5.19 -3.88 -3.95
CA ASN A 45 4.14 -2.97 -3.49
C ASN A 45 2.89 -3.73 -3.04
N ASP A 46 2.51 -4.82 -3.71
CA ASP A 46 1.39 -5.65 -3.27
C ASP A 46 1.62 -6.19 -1.86
N ASP A 47 2.83 -6.68 -1.57
CA ASP A 47 3.21 -7.15 -0.23
C ASP A 47 3.20 -6.02 0.81
N GLN A 48 3.73 -4.84 0.46
CA GLN A 48 3.71 -3.67 1.35
C GLN A 48 2.29 -3.18 1.64
N VAL A 49 1.41 -3.20 0.64
CA VAL A 49 0.00 -2.83 0.81
C VAL A 49 -0.68 -3.80 1.76
N GLN A 50 -0.42 -5.11 1.66
CA GLN A 50 -0.97 -6.09 2.60
C GLN A 50 -0.48 -5.87 4.04
N ASP A 51 0.82 -5.57 4.24
CA ASP A 51 1.34 -5.22 5.58
C ASP A 51 0.65 -3.98 6.15
N LEU A 52 0.50 -2.93 5.34
CA LEU A 52 -0.17 -1.71 5.75
C LEU A 52 -1.64 -1.96 6.13
N LEU A 53 -2.36 -2.76 5.35
CA LEU A 53 -3.74 -3.14 5.67
C LEU A 53 -3.84 -3.88 7.01
N PHE A 54 -2.93 -4.83 7.26
CA PHE A 54 -2.89 -5.54 8.54
C PHE A 54 -2.61 -4.61 9.72
N ARG A 55 -1.69 -3.65 9.54
CA ARG A 55 -1.37 -2.65 10.57
C ARG A 55 -2.53 -1.70 10.84
N ILE A 56 -3.29 -1.32 9.80
CA ILE A 56 -4.49 -0.50 9.93
C ILE A 56 -5.54 -1.25 10.77
N ASP A 57 -5.80 -2.52 10.47
CA ASP A 57 -6.75 -3.35 11.23
C ASP A 57 -6.38 -3.42 12.73
N LEU A 58 -5.10 -3.65 13.04
CA LEU A 58 -4.61 -3.65 14.41
C LEU A 58 -4.81 -2.30 15.11
N LEU A 59 -4.55 -1.19 14.40
CA LEU A 59 -4.73 0.16 14.95
C LEU A 59 -6.20 0.50 15.17
N GLU A 60 -7.10 0.04 14.31
CA GLU A 60 -8.54 0.20 14.49
C GLU A 60 -9.03 -0.52 15.74
N ASP A 61 -8.56 -1.75 15.97
CA ASP A 61 -8.91 -2.52 17.15
C ASP A 61 -8.38 -1.90 18.45
N GLU A 62 -7.14 -1.41 18.45
CA GLU A 62 -6.60 -0.69 19.61
C GLU A 62 -7.33 0.64 19.83
N SER A 63 -7.71 1.35 18.77
CA SER A 63 -8.50 2.58 18.87
C SER A 63 -9.85 2.31 19.53
N LYS A 64 -10.58 1.27 19.09
CA LYS A 64 -11.87 0.85 19.71
C LYS A 64 -11.70 0.51 21.19
N ARG A 65 -10.60 -0.19 21.55
CA ARG A 65 -10.30 -0.55 22.94
C ARG A 65 -10.02 0.68 23.80
N LEU A 66 -9.26 1.64 23.29
CA LEU A 66 -8.98 2.90 23.98
C LEU A 66 -10.23 3.74 24.13
N GLU A 67 -11.08 3.80 23.11
CA GLU A 67 -12.35 4.51 23.14
C GLU A 67 -13.28 3.96 24.23
N LYS A 68 -13.37 2.63 24.34
CA LYS A 68 -14.13 1.98 25.42
C LYS A 68 -13.56 2.32 26.81
N LYS A 69 -12.24 2.23 26.99
CA LYS A 69 -11.59 2.58 28.26
C LYS A 69 -11.82 4.04 28.62
N LEU A 70 -11.76 4.94 27.64
CA LEU A 70 -12.04 6.36 27.86
C LEU A 70 -13.48 6.56 28.31
N LEU A 71 -14.44 5.89 27.66
CA LEU A 71 -15.85 5.94 28.05
C LEU A 71 -16.05 5.48 29.50
N ASP A 72 -15.45 4.34 29.85
CA ASP A 72 -15.51 3.79 31.21
C ASP A 72 -14.96 4.80 32.23
N VAL A 73 -13.81 5.43 31.95
CA VAL A 73 -13.23 6.46 32.83
C VAL A 73 -14.14 7.68 32.94
N MET A 74 -14.68 8.18 31.82
CA MET A 74 -15.58 9.33 31.78
C MET A 74 -16.85 9.10 32.61
N GLN A 75 -17.39 7.88 32.62
CA GLN A 75 -18.50 7.49 33.49
C GLN A 75 -18.12 7.60 34.97
N HIS A 76 -16.95 7.06 35.34
CA HIS A 76 -16.51 7.06 36.74
C HIS A 76 -16.25 8.48 37.28
N VAL A 77 -15.82 9.42 36.43
CA VAL A 77 -15.62 10.82 36.83
C VAL A 77 -16.85 11.71 36.63
N GLY A 78 -17.99 11.14 36.22
CA GLY A 78 -19.26 11.85 36.03
C GLY A 78 -19.28 12.80 34.83
N LEU A 79 -18.35 12.65 33.88
CA LEU A 79 -18.26 13.45 32.66
C LEU A 79 -19.02 12.83 31.46
N TYR A 80 -19.55 11.61 31.62
CA TYR A 80 -20.38 10.95 30.62
C TYR A 80 -21.48 10.14 31.30
N ASP A 81 -22.74 10.41 30.94
CA ASP A 81 -23.89 9.58 31.30
C ASP A 81 -24.35 8.81 30.06
N PRO A 82 -24.23 7.47 30.03
CA PRO A 82 -24.68 6.66 28.89
C PRO A 82 -26.20 6.64 28.73
N ASN A 83 -26.97 7.11 29.72
CA ASN A 83 -28.42 7.13 29.67
C ASN A 83 -28.95 8.42 30.31
N PRO A 84 -28.81 9.58 29.63
CA PRO A 84 -29.30 10.85 30.15
C PRO A 84 -30.82 10.77 30.19
N GLN A 85 -31.37 10.44 31.37
CA GLN A 85 -32.80 10.49 31.57
C GLN A 85 -33.25 11.95 31.53
N ASN A 86 -34.27 12.17 30.71
CA ASN A 86 -35.06 13.38 30.58
C ASN A 86 -35.64 13.83 31.93
#